data_AF-A0A1D6E8C3-F1
#
_entry.id   AF-A0A1D6E8C3-F1
#
_cell.length_a   1.000
_cell.length_b   1.000
_cell.length_c   1.000
_cell.angle_alpha   90.00
_cell.angle_beta   90.00
_cell.angle_gamma   90.00
#
_symmetry.space_group_name_H-M   'P 1'
#
loop_
_entity.id
_entity.type
_entity.pdbx_description
1 polymer ?
#
loop_
_entity_poly.entity_id
_entity_poly.type
_entity_poly.pdbx_seq_one_letter_code
_entity_poly.pdbx_strand_id
1 'polypeptide(L)'
;MDGKSLMKIWNLNNFTGVIGVFNCQGAGQWVWPVKQTAYVPTNINITGQLSPSDVESLEEIAGDDWNGETAVYAFGSCSLSRLQKHQSLEVSLSTMTCEIYSISPIKIFSEVVQFAPLGLIDMFNSGGALDNISSVADSSATTVHIRCRGPGRFGAYSDTRPELCRVDEHEVEFTLAEDGLLTFYLPPSSSQDNLRHVEIVYKAS
;
A
#
# COMPACT_ATOMS: atom_id res chain seq x y z
N MET A 1 -17.04 24.24 -3.85
CA MET A 1 -16.67 23.76 -2.51
C MET A 1 -17.96 23.54 -1.74
N ASP A 2 -18.24 22.31 -1.34
CA ASP A 2 -19.51 21.91 -0.72
C ASP A 2 -19.48 21.88 0.81
N GLY A 3 -18.29 22.03 1.41
CA GLY A 3 -18.07 21.95 2.85
C GLY A 3 -18.32 20.58 3.46
N LYS A 4 -18.42 19.52 2.64
CA LYS A 4 -18.88 18.19 3.07
C LYS A 4 -18.05 17.04 2.52
N SER A 5 -17.53 17.15 1.30
CA SER A 5 -16.87 16.02 0.64
C SER A 5 -15.34 16.10 0.73
N LEU A 6 -14.73 14.93 0.88
CA LEU A 6 -13.30 14.71 0.62
C LEU A 6 -13.12 14.38 -0.86
N MET A 7 -12.06 14.90 -1.47
CA MET A 7 -11.65 14.51 -2.82
C MET A 7 -10.79 13.26 -2.74
N LYS A 8 -11.03 12.28 -3.61
CA LYS A 8 -10.21 11.07 -3.73
C LYS A 8 -9.56 11.02 -5.11
N ILE A 9 -8.28 10.68 -5.16
CA ILE A 9 -7.54 10.44 -6.40
C ILE A 9 -6.81 9.11 -6.23
N TRP A 10 -6.98 8.20 -7.18
CA TRP A 10 -6.38 6.89 -7.13
C TRP A 10 -5.53 6.58 -8.37
N ASN A 11 -4.63 5.62 -8.24
CA ASN A 11 -3.89 5.00 -9.32
C ASN A 11 -3.77 3.49 -9.05
N LEU A 12 -3.76 2.67 -10.10
CA LEU A 12 -3.57 1.23 -10.02
C LEU A 12 -2.20 0.86 -10.61
N ASN A 13 -1.42 0.09 -9.84
CA ASN A 13 -0.19 -0.56 -10.29
C ASN A 13 -0.46 -2.05 -10.50
N ASN A 14 0.52 -2.80 -11.04
CA ASN A 14 0.39 -4.24 -11.32
C ASN A 14 0.03 -5.13 -10.10
N PHE A 15 0.32 -4.68 -8.88
CA PHE A 15 0.14 -5.47 -7.65
C PHE A 15 -0.56 -4.71 -6.52
N THR A 16 -0.77 -3.41 -6.65
CA THR A 16 -1.34 -2.55 -5.59
C THR A 16 -2.13 -1.40 -6.21
N GLY A 17 -3.10 -0.88 -5.47
CA GLY A 17 -3.66 0.46 -5.67
C GLY A 17 -3.01 1.48 -4.73
N VAL A 18 -3.03 2.74 -5.13
CA VAL A 18 -2.79 3.87 -4.24
C VAL A 18 -3.95 4.83 -4.33
N ILE A 19 -4.37 5.38 -3.19
CA ILE A 19 -5.43 6.39 -3.13
C ILE A 19 -5.08 7.49 -2.13
N GLY A 20 -5.07 8.72 -2.62
CA GLY A 20 -4.99 9.91 -1.79
C GLY A 20 -6.38 10.43 -1.48
N VAL A 21 -6.62 10.74 -0.21
CA VAL A 21 -7.84 11.40 0.29
C VAL A 21 -7.47 12.80 0.74
N PHE A 22 -8.13 13.81 0.19
CA PHE A 22 -7.75 15.21 0.33
C PHE A 22 -8.93 16.05 0.84
N ASN A 23 -8.72 16.78 1.92
CA ASN A 23 -9.62 17.87 2.28
C ASN A 23 -9.17 19.14 1.56
N CYS A 24 -9.74 19.36 0.38
CA CYS A 24 -9.45 20.54 -0.43
C CYS A 24 -10.25 21.78 -0.02
N GLN A 25 -11.13 21.71 1.00
CA GLN A 25 -12.04 22.81 1.35
C GLN A 25 -11.25 24.11 1.58
N GLY A 26 -11.70 25.24 1.04
CA GLY A 26 -10.95 26.51 1.11
C GLY A 26 -9.89 26.74 0.03
N ALA A 27 -9.68 25.83 -0.94
CA ALA A 27 -8.78 26.02 -2.09
C ALA A 27 -9.21 27.12 -3.12
N GLY A 28 -10.06 28.06 -2.70
CA GLY A 28 -10.57 29.16 -3.50
C GLY A 28 -11.77 28.79 -4.38
N GLN A 29 -12.50 29.80 -4.85
CA GLN A 29 -13.54 29.64 -5.85
C GLN A 29 -12.93 29.82 -7.24
N TRP A 30 -12.72 28.73 -7.97
CA TRP A 30 -12.34 28.78 -9.38
C TRP A 30 -13.58 29.09 -10.23
N VAL A 31 -13.93 30.37 -10.33
CA VAL A 31 -14.94 30.84 -11.29
C VAL A 31 -14.20 31.46 -12.47
N TRP A 32 -14.48 30.99 -13.69
CA TRP A 32 -13.89 31.58 -14.90
C TRP A 32 -14.81 32.69 -15.44
N PRO A 33 -14.32 33.89 -15.79
CA PRO A 33 -12.94 34.36 -15.62
C PRO A 33 -12.58 34.60 -14.15
N VAL A 34 -11.35 34.23 -13.77
CA VAL A 34 -10.86 34.34 -12.38
C VAL A 34 -10.72 35.81 -12.01
N LYS A 35 -11.78 36.38 -11.42
CA LYS A 35 -11.80 37.79 -11.00
C LYS A 35 -11.19 38.01 -9.62
N GLN A 36 -11.21 37.00 -8.74
CA GLN A 36 -10.63 37.10 -7.40
C GLN A 36 -10.47 35.71 -6.75
N THR A 37 -9.27 35.36 -6.32
CA THR A 37 -9.02 34.26 -5.38
C THR A 37 -9.26 34.77 -3.97
N ALA A 38 -10.53 34.92 -3.58
CA ALA A 38 -10.84 35.21 -2.18
C ALA A 38 -10.44 33.99 -1.33
N TYR A 39 -9.50 34.19 -0.39
CA TYR A 39 -9.24 33.23 0.67
C TYR A 39 -10.53 33.07 1.49
N VAL A 40 -11.07 31.85 1.53
CA VAL A 40 -12.21 31.51 2.38
C VAL A 40 -11.62 30.79 3.58
N PRO A 41 -11.46 31.45 4.75
CA PRO A 41 -10.97 30.80 5.95
C PRO A 41 -12.08 29.88 6.44
N THR A 42 -11.94 28.60 6.15
CA THR A 42 -12.78 27.58 6.75
C THR A 42 -11.88 26.47 7.22
N ASN A 43 -11.44 26.53 8.47
CA ASN A 43 -10.84 25.38 9.17
C ASN A 43 -11.96 24.37 9.42
N ILE A 44 -12.30 23.59 8.40
CA ILE A 44 -13.33 22.55 8.47
C ILE A 44 -12.61 21.21 8.57
N ASN A 45 -12.89 20.48 9.64
CA ASN A 45 -12.60 19.07 9.69
C ASN A 45 -13.73 18.33 8.97
N ILE A 46 -13.39 17.54 7.95
CA ILE A 46 -14.34 16.68 7.25
C ILE A 46 -14.00 15.23 7.57
N THR A 47 -15.02 14.50 7.98
CA THR A 47 -14.99 13.04 8.08
C THR A 47 -15.65 12.44 6.85
N GLY A 48 -14.94 11.53 6.19
CA GLY A 48 -15.45 10.73 5.08
C GLY A 48 -15.04 9.28 5.23
N GLN A 49 -15.46 8.45 4.27
CA GLN A 49 -15.17 7.02 4.27
C GLN A 49 -14.19 6.68 3.15
N LEU A 50 -13.27 5.76 3.42
CA LEU A 50 -12.39 5.11 2.44
C LEU A 50 -12.75 3.64 2.36
N SER A 51 -12.85 3.09 1.16
CA SER A 51 -13.03 1.66 0.91
C SER A 51 -12.01 1.19 -0.13
N PRO A 52 -11.51 -0.05 -0.06
CA PRO A 52 -10.71 -0.60 -1.16
C PRO A 52 -11.41 -0.54 -2.52
N SER A 53 -12.75 -0.54 -2.54
CA SER A 53 -13.56 -0.35 -3.74
C SER A 53 -13.45 1.03 -4.38
N ASP A 54 -12.88 2.02 -3.68
CA ASP A 54 -12.62 3.34 -4.25
C ASP A 54 -11.45 3.32 -5.27
N VAL A 55 -10.61 2.29 -5.25
CA VAL A 55 -9.64 2.01 -6.31
C VAL A 55 -10.33 1.13 -7.33
N GLU A 56 -10.65 1.69 -8.49
CA GLU A 56 -11.32 0.95 -9.56
C GLU A 56 -10.39 -0.15 -10.11
N SER A 57 -10.99 -1.24 -10.60
CA SER A 57 -10.28 -2.38 -11.21
C SER A 57 -9.28 -3.10 -10.29
N LEU A 58 -9.43 -3.00 -8.97
CA LEU A 58 -8.57 -3.72 -8.01
C LEU A 58 -8.61 -5.25 -8.21
N GLU A 59 -9.70 -5.78 -8.73
CA GLU A 59 -9.89 -7.20 -9.03
C GLU A 59 -8.93 -7.69 -10.13
N GLU A 60 -8.56 -6.82 -11.08
CA GLU A 60 -7.67 -7.17 -12.20
C GLU A 60 -6.26 -7.56 -11.73
N ILE A 61 -5.84 -7.03 -10.58
CA ILE A 61 -4.51 -7.30 -9.98
C ILE A 61 -4.57 -8.31 -8.83
N ALA A 62 -5.76 -8.59 -8.32
CA ALA A 62 -5.96 -9.49 -7.20
C ALA A 62 -5.86 -10.96 -7.61
N GLY A 63 -6.25 -11.28 -8.85
CA GLY A 63 -6.30 -12.65 -9.36
C GLY A 63 -7.62 -13.36 -9.01
N ASP A 64 -7.92 -14.43 -9.74
CA ASP A 64 -9.24 -15.07 -9.75
C ASP A 64 -9.67 -15.66 -8.40
N ASP A 65 -8.72 -16.12 -7.59
CA ASP A 65 -8.98 -16.76 -6.29
C ASP A 65 -9.05 -15.77 -5.11
N TRP A 66 -9.07 -14.47 -5.39
CA TRP A 66 -9.09 -13.46 -4.34
C TRP A 66 -10.44 -13.39 -3.60
N ASN A 67 -10.39 -13.53 -2.28
CA ASN A 67 -11.58 -13.51 -1.42
C ASN A 67 -12.12 -12.10 -1.09
N GLY A 68 -11.52 -11.05 -1.65
CA GLY A 68 -11.90 -9.66 -1.39
C GLY A 68 -11.12 -8.99 -0.26
N GLU A 69 -10.21 -9.67 0.43
CA GLU A 69 -9.46 -9.08 1.54
C GLU A 69 -8.24 -8.28 1.09
N THR A 70 -8.03 -7.10 1.68
CA THR A 70 -6.91 -6.21 1.36
C THR A 70 -6.11 -5.83 2.60
N ALA A 71 -4.82 -5.63 2.40
CA ALA A 71 -3.95 -4.90 3.30
C ALA A 71 -3.98 -3.42 2.89
N VAL A 72 -4.32 -2.54 3.82
CA VAL A 72 -4.46 -1.09 3.62
C VAL A 72 -3.48 -0.38 4.54
N TYR A 73 -2.40 0.13 3.96
CA TYR A 73 -1.35 0.85 4.65
C TYR A 73 -1.57 2.35 4.56
N ALA A 74 -1.73 3.01 5.70
CA ALA A 74 -1.84 4.46 5.81
C ALA A 74 -0.46 5.10 5.94
N PHE A 75 -0.09 5.95 4.99
CA PHE A 75 1.24 6.55 4.91
C PHE A 75 1.53 7.49 6.08
N GLY A 76 0.61 8.40 6.40
CA GLY A 76 0.79 9.43 7.42
C GLY A 76 0.89 8.87 8.84
N SER A 77 0.08 7.87 9.18
CA SER A 77 0.14 7.18 10.47
C SER A 77 1.12 6.00 10.52
N CYS A 78 1.67 5.58 9.38
CA CYS A 78 2.50 4.38 9.26
C CYS A 78 1.84 3.12 9.86
N SER A 79 0.53 2.96 9.66
CA SER A 79 -0.26 1.87 10.25
C SER A 79 -0.89 0.98 9.19
N LEU A 80 -0.95 -0.33 9.46
CA LEU A 80 -1.60 -1.29 8.58
C LEU A 80 -2.97 -1.70 9.11
N SER A 81 -3.92 -1.90 8.20
CA SER A 81 -5.23 -2.45 8.51
C SER A 81 -5.63 -3.49 7.47
N ARG A 82 -6.46 -4.45 7.87
CA ARG A 82 -7.10 -5.40 6.96
C ARG A 82 -8.53 -4.95 6.70
N LEU A 83 -8.89 -4.82 5.43
CA LEU A 83 -10.25 -4.45 5.03
C LEU A 83 -10.77 -5.39 3.96
N GLN A 84 -12.03 -5.80 4.09
CA GLN A 84 -12.76 -6.39 2.97
C GLN A 84 -12.99 -5.33 1.88
N LYS A 85 -13.06 -5.76 0.63
CA LYS A 85 -13.16 -4.89 -0.55
C LYS A 85 -14.20 -3.77 -0.41
N HIS A 86 -15.37 -4.10 0.11
CA HIS A 86 -16.50 -3.17 0.30
C HIS A 86 -16.62 -2.62 1.72
N GLN A 87 -15.73 -3.00 2.63
CA GLN A 87 -15.65 -2.41 3.96
C GLN A 87 -15.12 -0.99 3.85
N SER A 88 -15.57 -0.14 4.77
CA SER A 88 -15.13 1.26 4.86
C SER A 88 -14.34 1.52 6.13
N LEU A 89 -13.31 2.35 6.02
CA LEU A 89 -12.54 2.97 7.07
C LEU A 89 -12.91 4.45 7.15
N GLU A 90 -13.04 4.98 8.37
CA GLU A 90 -13.29 6.41 8.58
C GLU A 90 -11.99 7.21 8.42
N VAL A 91 -12.08 8.35 7.73
CA VAL A 91 -10.97 9.26 7.48
C VAL A 91 -11.40 10.68 7.84
N SER A 92 -10.75 11.27 8.84
CA SER A 92 -10.98 12.67 9.25
C SER A 92 -9.79 13.54 8.89
N LEU A 93 -10.04 14.60 8.13
CA LEU A 93 -9.00 15.50 7.64
C LEU A 93 -9.37 16.95 7.92
N SER A 94 -8.43 17.70 8.47
CA SER A 94 -8.49 19.16 8.50
C SER A 94 -8.31 19.77 7.11
N THR A 95 -8.74 21.01 6.93
CA THR A 95 -8.53 21.77 5.71
C THR A 95 -7.07 21.75 5.25
N MET A 96 -6.86 21.51 3.95
CA MET A 96 -5.54 21.42 3.30
C MET A 96 -4.65 20.27 3.78
N THR A 97 -5.21 19.25 4.45
CA THR A 97 -4.49 18.00 4.76
C THR A 97 -4.97 16.85 3.90
N CYS A 98 -4.13 15.82 3.82
CA CYS A 98 -4.43 14.59 3.11
C CYS A 98 -3.88 13.38 3.86
N GLU A 99 -4.42 12.22 3.52
CA GLU A 99 -3.86 10.92 3.87
C GLU A 99 -3.74 10.08 2.59
N ILE A 100 -2.71 9.26 2.49
CA ILE A 100 -2.43 8.43 1.33
C ILE A 100 -2.40 6.98 1.77
N TYR A 101 -3.16 6.15 1.07
CA TYR A 101 -3.29 4.74 1.37
C TYR A 101 -2.73 3.90 0.24
N SER A 102 -1.90 2.91 0.58
CA SER A 102 -1.53 1.82 -0.31
C SER A 102 -2.46 0.64 -0.05
N ILE A 103 -3.07 0.11 -1.10
CA ILE A 103 -4.07 -0.97 -1.04
C ILE A 103 -3.51 -2.17 -1.79
N SER A 104 -3.22 -3.26 -1.08
CA SER A 104 -2.73 -4.49 -1.68
C SER A 104 -3.74 -5.62 -1.44
N PRO A 105 -4.20 -6.32 -2.49
CA PRO A 105 -4.94 -7.58 -2.31
C PRO A 105 -4.11 -8.59 -1.51
N ILE A 106 -4.71 -9.21 -0.50
CA ILE A 106 -4.11 -10.31 0.26
C ILE A 106 -4.34 -11.59 -0.53
N LYS A 107 -3.26 -12.31 -0.84
CA LYS A 107 -3.31 -13.60 -1.54
C LYS A 107 -2.77 -14.71 -0.65
N ILE A 108 -3.25 -15.93 -0.89
CA ILE A 108 -2.73 -17.12 -0.23
C ILE A 108 -1.63 -17.71 -1.12
N PHE A 109 -0.38 -17.66 -0.66
CA PHE A 109 0.74 -18.25 -1.37
C PHE A 109 1.00 -19.66 -0.87
N SER A 110 1.09 -20.59 -1.84
CA SER A 110 1.32 -22.01 -1.61
C SER A 110 0.37 -22.64 -0.57
N GLU A 111 -0.89 -22.20 -0.56
CA GLU A 111 -1.96 -22.66 0.35
C GLU A 111 -1.72 -22.45 1.86
N VAL A 112 -0.64 -21.78 2.24
CA VAL A 112 -0.20 -21.70 3.64
C VAL A 112 -0.12 -20.27 4.17
N VAL A 113 0.35 -19.31 3.37
CA VAL A 113 0.69 -17.97 3.87
C VAL A 113 -0.22 -16.91 3.24
N GLN A 114 -0.90 -16.10 4.05
CA GLN A 114 -1.58 -14.90 3.55
C GLN A 114 -0.58 -13.76 3.47
N PHE A 115 -0.37 -13.24 2.26
CA PHE A 115 0.66 -12.24 1.99
C PHE A 115 0.15 -11.16 1.03
N ALA A 116 0.57 -9.92 1.26
CA ALA A 116 0.27 -8.80 0.38
C ALA A 116 1.48 -7.84 0.25
N PRO A 117 2.07 -7.66 -0.93
CA PRO A 117 3.18 -6.74 -1.11
C PRO A 117 2.74 -5.28 -0.99
N LEU A 118 3.47 -4.43 -0.26
CA LEU A 118 3.23 -2.97 -0.27
C LEU A 118 4.27 -2.24 -1.13
N GLY A 119 5.50 -2.74 -1.19
CA GLY A 119 6.59 -2.08 -1.90
C GLY A 119 7.36 -1.13 -1.00
N LEU A 120 7.79 0.03 -1.51
CA LEU A 120 8.57 1.01 -0.73
C LEU A 120 7.62 1.90 0.09
N ILE A 121 7.38 1.55 1.35
CA ILE A 121 6.32 2.17 2.19
C ILE A 121 6.62 3.60 2.64
N ASP A 122 7.82 4.11 2.36
CA ASP A 122 8.18 5.53 2.55
C ASP A 122 7.96 6.37 1.27
N MET A 123 7.41 5.75 0.21
CA MET A 123 6.97 6.44 -1.01
C MET A 123 5.44 6.52 -1.04
N PHE A 124 4.89 7.62 -1.57
CA PHE A 124 3.43 7.78 -1.70
C PHE A 124 2.80 6.72 -2.61
N ASN A 125 3.41 6.45 -3.77
CA ASN A 125 3.05 5.32 -4.63
C ASN A 125 4.01 4.15 -4.38
N SER A 126 3.89 3.54 -3.20
CA SER A 126 4.78 2.50 -2.67
C SER A 126 4.93 1.29 -3.60
N GLY A 127 3.82 0.77 -4.10
CA GLY A 127 3.80 -0.42 -4.94
C GLY A 127 4.21 -0.20 -6.39
N GLY A 128 4.48 1.06 -6.80
CA GLY A 128 5.13 1.36 -8.08
C GLY A 128 6.56 0.81 -8.18
N ALA A 129 7.16 0.45 -7.04
CA ALA A 129 8.46 -0.23 -6.98
C ALA A 129 8.38 -1.73 -7.35
N LEU A 130 7.20 -2.35 -7.36
CA LEU A 130 7.04 -3.79 -7.58
C LEU A 130 7.07 -4.12 -9.07
N ASP A 131 7.88 -5.12 -9.44
CA ASP A 131 8.03 -5.59 -10.83
C ASP A 131 7.41 -6.97 -11.03
N ASN A 132 7.64 -7.90 -10.11
CA ASN A 132 7.12 -9.26 -10.21
C ASN A 132 7.01 -9.94 -8.85
N ILE A 133 6.07 -10.87 -8.70
CA ILE A 133 5.88 -11.67 -7.50
C ILE A 133 5.52 -13.09 -7.88
N SER A 134 6.15 -14.06 -7.24
CA SER A 134 5.85 -15.48 -7.36
C SER A 134 6.09 -16.18 -6.02
N SER A 135 5.64 -17.43 -5.91
CA SER A 135 6.05 -18.30 -4.81
C SER A 135 6.47 -19.67 -5.31
N VAL A 136 7.31 -20.31 -4.52
CA VAL A 136 7.69 -21.71 -4.66
C VAL A 136 7.45 -22.37 -3.31
N ALA A 137 6.84 -23.54 -3.29
CA ALA A 137 6.76 -24.37 -2.09
C ALA A 137 7.35 -25.75 -2.36
N ASP A 138 8.08 -26.23 -1.38
CA ASP A 138 8.54 -27.62 -1.29
C ASP A 138 8.12 -28.22 0.06
N SER A 139 8.54 -29.45 0.33
CA SER A 139 8.17 -30.14 1.57
C SER A 139 8.74 -29.51 2.85
N SER A 140 9.66 -28.55 2.74
CA SER A 140 10.38 -27.93 3.85
C SER A 140 10.04 -26.46 4.08
N ALA A 141 9.71 -25.72 3.02
CA ALA A 141 9.42 -24.30 3.09
C ALA A 141 8.54 -23.78 1.95
N THR A 142 7.88 -22.66 2.21
CA THR A 142 7.28 -21.78 1.22
C THR A 142 8.14 -20.53 1.10
N THR A 143 8.57 -20.19 -0.12
CA THR A 143 9.32 -18.97 -0.40
C THR A 143 8.54 -18.05 -1.31
N VAL A 144 8.35 -16.80 -0.89
CA VAL A 144 7.81 -15.72 -1.72
C VAL A 144 8.97 -14.97 -2.36
N HIS A 145 9.00 -14.92 -3.69
CA HIS A 145 9.99 -14.18 -4.46
C HIS A 145 9.37 -12.89 -4.97
N ILE A 146 10.09 -11.77 -4.79
CA ILE A 146 9.65 -10.45 -5.25
C ILE A 146 10.79 -9.81 -6.03
N ARG A 147 10.49 -9.34 -7.24
CA ARG A 147 11.35 -8.42 -7.98
C ARG A 147 10.83 -7.01 -7.78
N CYS A 148 11.70 -6.10 -7.35
CA CYS A 148 11.35 -4.70 -7.11
C CYS A 148 12.50 -3.76 -7.48
N ARG A 149 12.25 -2.45 -7.41
CA ARG A 149 13.21 -1.40 -7.76
C ARG A 149 13.38 -0.39 -6.64
N GLY A 150 14.59 0.16 -6.56
CA GLY A 150 14.92 1.28 -5.69
C GLY A 150 15.29 0.88 -4.24
N PRO A 151 15.97 1.78 -3.51
CA PRO A 151 16.30 1.58 -2.11
C PRO A 151 15.22 2.10 -1.17
N GLY A 152 15.22 1.63 0.07
CA GLY A 152 14.35 2.14 1.14
C GLY A 152 13.71 1.06 1.98
N ARG A 153 12.80 1.47 2.87
CA ARG A 153 12.04 0.54 3.70
C ARG A 153 10.99 -0.16 2.84
N PHE A 154 11.16 -1.46 2.67
CA PHE A 154 10.18 -2.32 2.02
C PHE A 154 9.14 -2.78 3.04
N GLY A 155 7.89 -2.83 2.62
CA GLY A 155 6.77 -3.32 3.42
C GLY A 155 5.95 -4.38 2.69
N ALA A 156 5.38 -5.27 3.49
CA ALA A 156 4.35 -6.21 3.08
C ALA A 156 3.44 -6.53 4.27
N TYR A 157 2.22 -7.02 3.99
CA TYR A 157 1.44 -7.76 4.96
C TYR A 157 1.87 -9.23 4.95
N SER A 158 2.01 -9.83 6.13
CA SER A 158 2.12 -11.27 6.30
C SER A 158 1.37 -11.72 7.56
N ASP A 159 0.57 -12.78 7.45
CA ASP A 159 -0.10 -13.40 8.60
C ASP A 159 0.80 -14.30 9.44
N THR A 160 1.95 -14.69 8.86
CA THR A 160 2.87 -15.66 9.43
C THR A 160 4.23 -15.03 9.58
N ARG A 161 4.96 -15.36 10.65
CA ARG A 161 6.35 -14.87 10.80
C ARG A 161 7.28 -15.60 9.82
N PRO A 162 8.02 -14.89 8.95
CA PRO A 162 9.07 -15.52 8.13
C PRO A 162 10.15 -16.16 9.02
N GLU A 163 10.78 -17.22 8.51
CA GLU A 163 12.02 -17.75 9.07
C GLU A 163 13.18 -16.79 8.78
N LEU A 164 13.27 -16.29 7.54
CA LEU A 164 14.26 -15.29 7.13
C LEU A 164 13.77 -14.46 5.94
N CYS A 165 14.42 -13.31 5.74
CA CYS A 165 14.28 -12.48 4.55
C CYS A 165 15.66 -12.29 3.90
N ARG A 166 15.73 -12.30 2.58
CA ARG A 166 16.95 -11.99 1.80
C ARG A 166 16.72 -10.90 0.78
N VAL A 167 17.76 -10.14 0.51
CA VAL A 167 17.83 -9.20 -0.61
C VAL A 167 19.12 -9.48 -1.39
N ASP A 168 18.97 -9.84 -2.66
CA ASP A 168 20.04 -10.31 -3.55
C ASP A 168 20.92 -11.37 -2.87
N GLU A 169 20.31 -12.45 -2.39
CA GLU A 169 20.98 -13.58 -1.71
C GLU A 169 21.57 -13.27 -0.33
N HIS A 170 21.54 -12.01 0.13
CA HIS A 170 22.04 -11.62 1.45
C HIS A 170 20.89 -11.54 2.46
N GLU A 171 21.05 -12.21 3.60
CA GLU A 171 20.08 -12.14 4.69
C GLU A 171 19.99 -10.72 5.25
N VAL A 172 18.76 -10.28 5.55
CA VAL A 172 18.48 -8.97 6.13
C VAL A 172 17.64 -9.11 7.39
N GLU A 173 17.89 -8.23 8.36
CA GLU A 173 17.02 -8.10 9.51
C GLU A 173 15.64 -7.59 9.08
N PHE A 174 14.61 -8.18 9.65
CA PHE A 174 13.22 -7.81 9.41
C PHE A 174 12.45 -7.68 10.72
N THR A 175 11.36 -6.93 10.68
CA THR A 175 10.39 -6.82 11.76
C THR A 175 9.02 -7.26 11.26
N LEU A 176 8.23 -7.89 12.13
CA LEU A 176 6.82 -8.20 11.88
C LEU A 176 6.03 -7.64 13.06
N ALA A 177 5.19 -6.64 12.78
CA ALA A 177 4.32 -6.03 13.79
C ALA A 177 3.07 -6.89 14.05
N GLU A 178 2.35 -6.59 15.13
CA GLU A 178 1.13 -7.33 15.53
C GLU A 178 -0.01 -7.21 14.51
N ASP A 179 -0.04 -6.13 13.72
CA ASP A 179 -0.99 -5.90 12.63
C ASP A 179 -0.62 -6.63 11.33
N GLY A 180 0.46 -7.41 11.34
CA GLY A 180 0.96 -8.16 10.20
C GLY A 180 1.89 -7.37 9.27
N LEU A 181 2.29 -6.14 9.63
CA LEU A 181 3.23 -5.36 8.84
C LEU A 181 4.66 -5.94 8.94
N LEU A 182 5.09 -6.61 7.88
CA LEU A 182 6.46 -7.07 7.66
C LEU A 182 7.29 -5.95 7.03
N THR A 183 8.42 -5.59 7.63
CA THR A 183 9.34 -4.60 7.06
C THR A 183 10.81 -5.00 7.14
N PHE A 184 11.58 -4.60 6.13
CA PHE A 184 13.04 -4.71 6.07
C PHE A 184 13.59 -3.65 5.10
N TYR A 185 14.91 -3.47 5.06
CA TYR A 185 15.54 -2.43 4.24
C TYR A 185 16.12 -2.98 2.94
N LEU A 186 15.85 -2.29 1.82
CA LEU A 186 16.50 -2.51 0.54
C LEU A 186 17.69 -1.55 0.41
N PRO A 187 18.94 -2.04 0.40
CA PRO A 187 20.10 -1.16 0.22
C PRO A 187 20.15 -0.54 -1.19
N PRO A 188 20.89 0.55 -1.42
CA PRO A 188 21.14 1.04 -2.77
C PRO A 188 21.74 -0.04 -3.68
N SER A 189 21.18 -0.23 -4.88
CA SER A 189 21.78 -1.12 -5.87
C SER A 189 22.97 -0.45 -6.55
N SER A 190 23.99 -1.24 -6.88
CA SER A 190 25.04 -0.85 -7.84
C SER A 190 24.72 -1.27 -9.28
N SER A 191 23.62 -1.99 -9.51
CA SER A 191 23.21 -2.46 -10.84
C SER A 191 22.64 -1.32 -11.69
N GLN A 192 22.84 -1.38 -13.01
CA GLN A 192 22.33 -0.36 -13.94
C GLN A 192 20.80 -0.33 -14.04
N ASP A 193 20.12 -1.45 -13.75
CA ASP A 193 18.66 -1.57 -13.83
C ASP A 193 17.94 -1.27 -12.50
N ASN A 194 18.69 -1.08 -11.41
CA ASN A 194 18.21 -0.93 -10.04
C ASN A 194 17.23 -2.03 -9.58
N LEU A 195 17.23 -3.19 -10.24
CA LEU A 195 16.37 -4.32 -9.90
C LEU A 195 16.94 -5.07 -8.69
N ARG A 196 16.07 -5.44 -7.75
CA ARG A 196 16.38 -6.20 -6.54
C ARG A 196 15.59 -7.50 -6.53
N HIS A 197 16.21 -8.57 -6.05
CA HIS A 197 15.50 -9.81 -5.73
C HIS A 197 15.33 -9.95 -4.23
N VAL A 198 14.09 -10.05 -3.79
CA VAL A 198 13.71 -10.30 -2.42
C VAL A 198 13.21 -11.73 -2.29
N GLU A 199 13.64 -12.42 -1.25
CA GLU A 199 13.13 -13.74 -0.88
C GLU A 199 12.63 -13.69 0.56
N ILE A 200 11.40 -14.16 0.79
CA ILE A 200 10.81 -14.26 2.12
C ILE A 200 10.46 -15.73 2.34
N VAL A 201 11.17 -16.37 3.28
CA VAL A 201 11.09 -17.81 3.49
C VAL A 201 10.24 -18.10 4.72
N TYR A 202 9.28 -19.01 4.58
CA TYR A 202 8.41 -19.50 5.64
C TYR A 202 8.65 -21.00 5.80
N LYS A 203 8.99 -21.43 7.01
CA LYS A 203 9.19 -22.85 7.31
C LYS A 203 7.86 -23.61 7.24
N ALA A 204 7.88 -24.81 6.68
CA ALA A 204 6.74 -25.71 6.76
C ALA A 204 6.41 -26.03 8.23
N SER A 205 5.12 -26.00 8.57
CA SER A 205 4.63 -26.35 9.91
C SER A 205 4.69 -27.86 10.16
#